data_AF-A6G9E2-F1
#
_entry.id   AF-A6G9E2-F1
#
_cell.length_a   1.000
_cell.length_b   1.000
_cell.length_c   1.000
_cell.angle_alpha   90.00
_cell.angle_beta   90.00
_cell.angle_gamma   90.00
#
_symmetry.space_group_name_H-M   'P 1'
#
loop_
_entity.id
_entity.type
_entity.pdbx_description
1 polymer ?
#
loop_
_entity_poly.entity_id
_entity_poly.type
_entity_poly.pdbx_seq_one_letter_code
_entity_poly.pdbx_strand_id
1 'polypeptide(L)'
;MADDDQREGEEAGASKAAADGPDRANEGEGESRTPRELLPILERQVAGLALSELEGVGPMALMRAVAWHNVLARLGLSVPLVVVHDIGCLMCGLGRPAQVSQGAGDPRLGEAWRQLLVELSETELMRMAAAWKHRDPMVGVVLARILASVNPQLPEEARVVRPQELPVDVVQYARIDPRSAFTRYEQDQAVAWIRTMCTHRLLPILETEQIDVDALRLLGLFRAGASGVGGVDLADLYNVILSPQLADVIDFSLELLPSLLEVRREMGQQTFGIDGIASIERVGHIDNLVLTQLAYDDEVFEQKFVDRELFYYTHEKQYENERRVHYVLVDGSASMRGVREVFARGLALALCKRLALL
;
A
#
# COMPACT_ATOMS: atom_id res chain seq x y z
N MET A 1 18.97 -63.84 -49.86
CA MET A 1 19.74 -65.07 -50.16
C MET A 1 20.87 -64.60 -51.04
N ALA A 2 22.06 -64.42 -50.44
CA ALA A 2 23.24 -63.78 -51.03
C ALA A 2 23.06 -62.31 -51.46
N ASP A 3 24.08 -61.44 -51.45
CA ASP A 3 25.35 -61.40 -50.69
C ASP A 3 25.79 -59.91 -50.60
N ASP A 4 26.36 -59.45 -49.47
CA ASP A 4 27.81 -59.18 -49.25
C ASP A 4 28.32 -57.98 -50.09
N ASP A 5 28.48 -56.73 -49.61
CA ASP A 5 29.16 -56.12 -48.43
C ASP A 5 30.61 -55.65 -48.72
N GLN A 6 31.08 -54.58 -48.02
CA GLN A 6 32.48 -54.05 -47.98
C GLN A 6 33.03 -53.41 -49.31
N ARG A 7 33.94 -52.41 -49.44
CA ARG A 7 34.90 -51.52 -48.69
C ARG A 7 35.30 -50.31 -49.60
N GLU A 8 36.12 -49.26 -49.38
CA GLU A 8 36.82 -48.43 -48.34
C GLU A 8 37.45 -47.21 -49.11
N GLY A 9 38.02 -46.09 -48.59
CA GLY A 9 38.26 -45.53 -47.24
C GLY A 9 37.59 -44.15 -47.03
N GLU A 10 38.10 -43.07 -46.39
CA GLU A 10 39.43 -42.48 -46.05
C GLU A 10 40.04 -41.55 -47.15
N GLU A 11 40.52 -40.31 -46.91
CA GLU A 11 40.89 -39.51 -45.71
C GLU A 11 40.25 -38.09 -45.73
N ALA A 12 39.75 -37.50 -44.64
CA ALA A 12 40.39 -36.72 -43.54
C ALA A 12 40.87 -35.28 -43.87
N GLY A 13 40.48 -34.27 -43.06
CA GLY A 13 41.00 -32.89 -43.20
C GLY A 13 40.36 -31.76 -42.37
N ALA A 14 41.10 -31.27 -41.36
CA ALA A 14 41.04 -29.92 -40.74
C ALA A 14 39.71 -29.37 -40.13
N SER A 15 39.58 -29.55 -38.81
CA SER A 15 38.71 -28.74 -37.93
C SER A 15 39.18 -27.27 -37.83
N LYS A 16 38.23 -26.33 -37.67
CA LYS A 16 38.42 -25.16 -36.79
C LYS A 16 37.08 -24.70 -36.19
N ALA A 17 37.12 -24.15 -34.99
CA ALA A 17 35.95 -24.02 -34.11
C ALA A 17 35.52 -22.57 -33.80
N ALA A 18 34.30 -22.49 -33.25
CA ALA A 18 33.77 -21.46 -32.36
C ALA A 18 33.56 -20.02 -32.88
N ALA A 19 32.27 -19.65 -32.94
CA ALA A 19 31.78 -18.41 -32.36
C ALA A 19 30.53 -18.77 -31.54
N ASP A 20 30.69 -18.89 -30.22
CA ASP A 20 29.62 -19.29 -29.29
C ASP A 20 28.90 -18.04 -28.75
N GLY A 21 27.58 -18.14 -28.57
CA GLY A 21 26.70 -17.04 -28.22
C GLY A 21 25.50 -17.56 -27.44
N PRO A 22 25.47 -17.44 -26.10
CA PRO A 22 24.44 -18.08 -25.29
C PRO A 22 23.13 -17.30 -25.37
N ASP A 23 22.26 -17.74 -26.28
CA ASP A 23 20.88 -17.27 -26.39
C ASP A 23 20.11 -17.71 -25.13
N ARG A 24 20.09 -16.83 -24.13
CA ARG A 24 19.48 -17.11 -22.82
C ARG A 24 17.96 -16.99 -22.94
N ALA A 25 17.33 -18.11 -23.29
CA ALA A 25 15.89 -18.30 -23.19
C ALA A 25 15.39 -17.84 -21.80
N ASN A 26 14.72 -16.69 -21.77
CA ASN A 26 14.15 -16.07 -20.58
C ASN A 26 12.62 -16.01 -20.68
N GLU A 27 12.03 -17.06 -21.27
CA GLU A 27 10.58 -17.26 -21.36
C GLU A 27 10.09 -18.00 -20.11
N GLY A 28 10.29 -17.33 -18.96
CA GLY A 28 9.63 -17.66 -17.70
C GLY A 28 8.27 -16.98 -17.58
N GLU A 29 7.54 -16.82 -18.70
CA GLU A 29 6.19 -16.27 -18.67
C GLU A 29 5.27 -17.23 -17.90
N GLY A 30 4.54 -16.70 -16.92
CA GLY A 30 3.75 -17.53 -16.01
C GLY A 30 2.58 -18.20 -16.73
N GLU A 31 2.62 -19.53 -16.87
CA GLU A 31 1.53 -20.33 -17.43
C GLU A 31 0.19 -19.95 -16.78
N SER A 32 -0.67 -19.29 -17.55
CA SER A 32 -2.01 -18.91 -17.11
C SER A 32 -2.90 -20.17 -17.07
N ARG A 33 -2.78 -20.93 -15.98
CA ARG A 33 -3.56 -22.15 -15.71
C ARG A 33 -5.02 -21.93 -16.05
N THR A 34 -5.60 -22.90 -16.74
CA THR A 34 -6.98 -22.77 -17.24
C THR A 34 -7.97 -22.72 -16.07
N PRO A 35 -9.12 -22.04 -16.21
CA PRO A 35 -10.11 -21.94 -15.14
C PRO A 35 -10.64 -23.30 -14.61
N ARG A 36 -10.45 -24.40 -15.36
CA ARG A 36 -10.79 -25.76 -14.92
C ARG A 36 -9.79 -26.35 -13.93
N GLU A 37 -8.51 -25.99 -14.04
CA GLU A 37 -7.43 -26.51 -13.18
C GLU A 37 -7.39 -25.80 -11.82
N LEU A 38 -7.90 -24.56 -11.77
CA LEU A 38 -8.03 -23.80 -10.53
C LEU A 38 -9.25 -24.20 -9.69
N LEU A 39 -10.28 -24.83 -10.30
CA LEU A 39 -11.55 -25.13 -9.62
C LEU A 39 -11.38 -26.00 -8.36
N PRO A 40 -10.58 -27.10 -8.34
CA PRO A 40 -10.39 -27.91 -7.13
C PRO A 40 -9.60 -27.18 -6.03
N ILE A 41 -8.77 -26.21 -6.39
CA ILE A 41 -8.00 -25.38 -5.44
C ILE A 41 -8.93 -24.33 -4.81
N LEU A 42 -9.75 -23.69 -5.65
CA LEU A 42 -10.82 -22.79 -5.23
C LEU A 42 -11.81 -23.48 -4.29
N GLU A 43 -12.35 -24.64 -4.68
CA GLU A 43 -13.28 -25.39 -3.84
C GLU A 43 -12.64 -25.85 -2.52
N ARG A 44 -11.35 -26.21 -2.50
CA ARG A 44 -10.62 -26.52 -1.25
C ARG A 44 -10.45 -25.29 -0.34
N GLN A 45 -10.18 -24.11 -0.88
CA GLN A 45 -10.07 -22.89 -0.06
C GLN A 45 -11.44 -22.40 0.45
N VAL A 46 -12.50 -22.53 -0.35
CA VAL A 46 -13.88 -22.23 0.09
C VAL A 46 -14.38 -23.27 1.10
N ALA A 47 -14.02 -24.54 0.96
CA ALA A 47 -14.27 -25.58 1.95
C ALA A 47 -13.71 -25.23 3.33
N GLY A 48 -12.51 -24.65 3.39
CA GLY A 48 -11.89 -24.19 4.63
C GLY A 48 -12.76 -23.20 5.43
N LEU A 49 -13.60 -22.40 4.77
CA LEU A 49 -14.53 -21.46 5.42
C LEU A 49 -15.60 -22.15 6.26
N ALA A 50 -15.81 -23.46 6.11
CA ALA A 50 -16.66 -24.22 7.03
C ALA A 50 -16.05 -24.30 8.46
N LEU A 51 -14.76 -24.00 8.63
CA LEU A 51 -14.08 -23.84 9.93
C LEU A 51 -14.25 -22.42 10.53
N SER A 52 -14.91 -21.49 9.84
CA SER A 52 -15.06 -20.10 10.29
C SER A 52 -15.87 -20.01 11.58
N GLU A 53 -15.38 -19.19 12.52
CA GLU A 53 -16.02 -18.95 13.82
C GLU A 53 -16.57 -17.52 13.95
N LEU A 54 -16.96 -16.90 12.82
CA LEU A 54 -17.59 -15.57 12.78
C LEU A 54 -19.11 -15.60 12.55
N GLU A 55 -19.81 -14.70 13.24
CA GLU A 55 -21.20 -14.32 12.99
C GLU A 55 -21.32 -13.02 12.17
N GLY A 56 -22.46 -12.86 11.49
CA GLY A 56 -22.87 -11.60 10.85
C GLY A 56 -22.20 -11.28 9.50
N VAL A 57 -21.31 -12.15 9.02
CA VAL A 57 -20.50 -11.92 7.83
C VAL A 57 -21.33 -11.93 6.55
N GLY A 58 -21.28 -10.84 5.78
CA GLY A 58 -21.97 -10.72 4.49
C GLY A 58 -21.15 -11.22 3.29
N PRO A 59 -21.78 -11.53 2.14
CA PRO A 59 -21.12 -12.15 0.97
C PRO A 59 -20.00 -11.30 0.33
N MET A 60 -20.01 -9.97 0.55
CA MET A 60 -18.91 -9.09 0.12
C MET A 60 -17.62 -9.31 0.91
N ALA A 61 -17.70 -9.79 2.15
CA ALA A 61 -16.54 -10.02 3.00
C ALA A 61 -15.66 -11.17 2.47
N LEU A 62 -16.27 -12.22 1.91
CA LEU A 62 -15.58 -13.29 1.19
C LEU A 62 -14.74 -12.74 0.04
N MET A 63 -15.28 -11.83 -0.78
CA MET A 63 -14.53 -11.25 -1.89
C MET A 63 -13.38 -10.35 -1.43
N ARG A 64 -13.52 -9.68 -0.28
CA ARG A 64 -12.40 -8.97 0.35
C ARG A 64 -11.34 -9.93 0.90
N ALA A 65 -11.75 -11.03 1.55
CA ALA A 65 -10.85 -12.09 2.01
C ALA A 65 -10.05 -12.72 0.86
N VAL A 66 -10.65 -12.91 -0.30
CA VAL A 66 -9.95 -13.33 -1.54
C VAL A 66 -8.93 -12.27 -1.99
N ALA A 67 -9.27 -10.99 -1.96
CA ALA A 67 -8.32 -9.92 -2.28
C ALA A 67 -7.14 -9.86 -1.29
N TRP A 68 -7.38 -10.05 0.02
CA TRP A 68 -6.34 -10.12 1.05
C TRP A 68 -5.47 -11.38 0.91
N HIS A 69 -6.08 -12.53 0.60
CA HIS A 69 -5.41 -13.79 0.32
C HIS A 69 -4.41 -13.63 -0.84
N ASN A 70 -4.82 -12.96 -1.91
CA ASN A 70 -3.95 -12.71 -3.06
C ASN A 70 -2.80 -11.74 -2.73
N VAL A 71 -2.98 -10.81 -1.77
CA VAL A 71 -1.87 -9.97 -1.26
C VAL A 71 -0.88 -10.82 -0.46
N LEU A 72 -1.37 -11.69 0.43
CA LEU A 72 -0.54 -12.63 1.19
C LEU A 72 0.24 -13.58 0.27
N ALA A 73 -0.41 -14.09 -0.78
CA ALA A 73 0.22 -14.96 -1.77
C ALA A 73 1.36 -14.25 -2.53
N ARG A 74 1.18 -12.98 -2.92
CA ARG A 74 2.27 -12.16 -3.53
C ARG A 74 3.39 -11.83 -2.56
N LEU A 75 3.11 -11.73 -1.26
CA LEU A 75 4.12 -11.60 -0.20
C LEU A 75 4.77 -12.95 0.18
N GLY A 76 4.46 -14.04 -0.52
CA GLY A 76 5.05 -15.36 -0.32
C GLY A 76 4.43 -16.18 0.83
N LEU A 77 3.30 -15.75 1.41
CA LEU A 77 2.64 -16.42 2.52
C LEU A 77 1.46 -17.29 2.04
N SER A 78 1.54 -18.59 2.33
CA SER A 78 0.52 -19.58 1.97
C SER A 78 -0.49 -19.78 3.10
N VAL A 79 -1.33 -18.76 3.30
CA VAL A 79 -2.35 -18.71 4.35
C VAL A 79 -3.67 -19.31 3.83
N PRO A 80 -4.33 -20.22 4.55
CA PRO A 80 -5.67 -20.72 4.22
C PRO A 80 -6.73 -19.62 4.31
N LEU A 81 -7.65 -19.60 3.34
CA LEU A 81 -8.64 -18.53 3.16
C LEU A 81 -9.49 -18.26 4.42
N VAL A 82 -9.75 -19.28 5.27
CA VAL A 82 -10.49 -19.09 6.53
C VAL A 82 -9.75 -18.25 7.58
N VAL A 83 -8.42 -18.37 7.68
CA VAL A 83 -7.63 -17.55 8.61
C VAL A 83 -7.55 -16.10 8.11
N VAL A 84 -7.40 -15.93 6.80
CA VAL A 84 -7.44 -14.62 6.14
C VAL A 84 -8.81 -13.95 6.30
N HIS A 85 -9.87 -14.73 6.11
CA HIS A 85 -11.25 -14.31 6.25
C HIS A 85 -11.56 -13.88 7.69
N ASP A 86 -11.36 -14.75 8.69
CA ASP A 86 -11.83 -14.48 10.04
C ASP A 86 -11.09 -13.29 10.68
N ILE A 87 -9.76 -13.23 10.57
CA ILE A 87 -8.97 -12.11 11.13
C ILE A 87 -9.24 -10.82 10.35
N GLY A 88 -9.28 -10.87 9.01
CA GLY A 88 -9.48 -9.67 8.19
C GLY A 88 -10.90 -9.11 8.28
N CYS A 89 -11.92 -9.97 8.43
CA CYS A 89 -13.30 -9.55 8.65
C CYS A 89 -13.48 -8.94 10.05
N LEU A 90 -12.81 -9.49 11.06
CA LEU A 90 -12.77 -8.91 12.41
C LEU A 90 -12.15 -7.50 12.38
N MET A 91 -10.96 -7.36 11.79
CA MET A 91 -10.25 -6.08 11.66
C MET A 91 -11.04 -5.03 10.87
N CYS A 92 -11.80 -5.46 9.86
CA CYS A 92 -12.64 -4.56 9.05
C CYS A 92 -14.05 -4.34 9.62
N GLY A 93 -14.38 -4.87 10.80
CA GLY A 93 -15.73 -4.77 11.39
C GLY A 93 -16.85 -5.43 10.56
N LEU A 94 -16.50 -6.39 9.68
CA LEU A 94 -17.44 -7.07 8.77
C LEU A 94 -18.14 -8.29 9.41
N GLY A 95 -17.70 -8.68 10.60
CA GLY A 95 -18.23 -9.77 11.40
C GLY A 95 -17.70 -9.70 12.82
N ARG A 96 -18.15 -10.62 13.67
CA ARG A 96 -17.73 -10.73 15.08
C ARG A 96 -17.54 -12.21 15.45
N PRO A 97 -16.76 -12.56 16.48
CA PRO A 97 -16.67 -13.94 16.96
C PRO A 97 -18.06 -14.48 17.35
N ALA A 98 -18.33 -15.74 17.02
CA ALA A 98 -19.60 -16.38 17.35
C ALA A 98 -19.82 -16.51 18.87
N GLN A 99 -21.08 -16.53 19.31
CA GLN A 99 -21.41 -16.74 20.72
C GLN A 99 -21.06 -18.16 21.20
N VAL A 100 -21.13 -19.14 20.30
CA VAL A 100 -20.83 -20.56 20.53
C VAL A 100 -20.10 -21.09 19.29
N SER A 101 -19.17 -22.03 19.46
CA SER A 101 -18.47 -22.67 18.33
C SER A 101 -19.46 -23.31 17.36
N GLN A 102 -19.33 -22.95 16.08
CA GLN A 102 -20.18 -23.36 14.96
C GLN A 102 -19.38 -23.95 13.78
N GLY A 103 -18.05 -23.92 13.85
CA GLY A 103 -17.16 -24.48 12.84
C GLY A 103 -17.36 -25.99 12.63
N ALA A 104 -17.01 -26.47 11.45
CA ALA A 104 -16.90 -27.89 11.14
C ALA A 104 -15.63 -28.51 11.78
N GLY A 105 -15.54 -29.85 11.78
CA GLY A 105 -14.36 -30.55 12.29
C GLY A 105 -14.37 -30.80 13.80
N ASP A 106 -13.24 -30.58 14.46
CA ASP A 106 -13.04 -30.82 15.91
C ASP A 106 -13.62 -29.65 16.74
N PRO A 107 -14.68 -29.86 17.54
CA PRO A 107 -15.29 -28.79 18.34
C PRO A 107 -14.33 -28.17 19.37
N ARG A 108 -13.29 -28.88 19.79
CA ARG A 108 -12.27 -28.32 20.71
C ARG A 108 -11.35 -27.33 20.00
N LEU A 109 -11.06 -27.57 18.72
CA LEU A 109 -10.28 -26.66 17.90
C LEU A 109 -11.12 -25.44 17.45
N GLY A 110 -12.39 -25.67 17.09
CA GLY A 110 -13.35 -24.58 16.81
C GLY A 110 -13.52 -23.64 17.99
N GLU A 111 -13.78 -24.18 19.19
CA GLU A 111 -13.91 -23.36 20.40
C GLU A 111 -12.61 -22.63 20.77
N ALA A 112 -11.43 -23.26 20.59
CA ALA A 112 -10.15 -22.57 20.80
C ALA A 112 -9.88 -21.47 19.75
N TRP A 113 -10.34 -21.65 18.51
CA TRP A 113 -10.25 -20.64 17.45
C TRP A 113 -11.19 -19.46 17.73
N ARG A 114 -12.44 -19.75 18.08
CA ARG A 114 -13.43 -18.76 18.52
C ARG A 114 -12.94 -17.94 19.71
N GLN A 115 -12.32 -18.59 20.71
CA GLN A 115 -11.71 -17.90 21.86
C GLN A 115 -10.55 -17.00 21.45
N LEU A 116 -9.68 -17.42 20.52
CA LEU A 116 -8.61 -16.57 19.99
C LEU A 116 -9.16 -15.39 19.18
N LEU A 117 -10.23 -15.56 18.42
CA LEU A 117 -10.92 -14.45 17.75
C LEU A 117 -11.56 -13.48 18.75
N VAL A 118 -12.03 -13.95 19.92
CA VAL A 118 -12.46 -13.07 21.02
C VAL A 118 -11.27 -12.32 21.64
N GLU A 119 -10.17 -13.00 21.97
CA GLU A 119 -8.96 -12.34 22.49
C GLU A 119 -8.40 -11.29 21.51
N LEU A 120 -8.37 -11.59 20.21
CA LEU A 120 -8.01 -10.62 19.17
C LEU A 120 -9.02 -9.47 19.07
N SER A 121 -10.32 -9.70 19.24
CA SER A 121 -11.36 -8.67 19.11
C SER A 121 -11.26 -7.54 20.14
N GLU A 122 -10.59 -7.80 21.28
CA GLU A 122 -10.34 -6.83 22.34
C GLU A 122 -9.00 -6.08 22.22
N THR A 123 -8.21 -6.35 21.17
CA THR A 123 -6.98 -5.57 20.88
C THR A 123 -7.32 -4.14 20.44
N GLU A 124 -6.40 -3.20 20.63
CA GLU A 124 -6.65 -1.80 20.23
C GLU A 124 -6.86 -1.67 18.71
N LEU A 125 -6.00 -2.33 17.92
CA LEU A 125 -6.11 -2.34 16.46
C LEU A 125 -7.48 -2.84 15.99
N MET A 126 -7.98 -3.98 16.49
CA MET A 126 -9.23 -4.57 16.00
C MET A 126 -10.44 -3.71 16.37
N ARG A 127 -10.46 -3.11 17.57
CA ARG A 127 -11.55 -2.22 18.02
C ARG A 127 -11.58 -0.90 17.25
N MET A 128 -10.41 -0.35 16.88
CA MET A 128 -10.33 0.94 16.19
C MET A 128 -10.38 0.81 14.65
N ALA A 129 -9.93 -0.31 14.08
CA ALA A 129 -9.96 -0.57 12.65
C ALA A 129 -11.37 -0.78 12.07
N ALA A 130 -12.36 -1.15 12.89
CA ALA A 130 -13.76 -1.17 12.51
C ALA A 130 -14.29 0.21 12.05
N ALA A 131 -13.65 1.32 12.43
CA ALA A 131 -13.97 2.66 11.95
C ALA A 131 -13.27 3.03 10.61
N TRP A 132 -12.41 2.16 10.07
CA TRP A 132 -11.49 2.50 8.98
C TRP A 132 -11.92 1.95 7.62
N LYS A 133 -11.74 2.77 6.58
CA LYS A 133 -11.99 2.40 5.18
C LYS A 133 -10.70 2.05 4.45
N HIS A 134 -9.91 1.13 5.00
CA HIS A 134 -8.69 0.66 4.34
C HIS A 134 -8.99 -0.10 3.05
N ARG A 135 -8.13 0.11 2.04
CA ARG A 135 -8.10 -0.70 0.83
C ARG A 135 -7.54 -2.09 1.13
N ASP A 136 -7.98 -3.08 0.38
CA ASP A 136 -7.61 -4.48 0.57
C ASP A 136 -6.09 -4.78 0.50
N PRO A 137 -5.27 -4.07 -0.29
CA PRO A 137 -3.80 -4.12 -0.18
C PRO A 137 -3.26 -3.84 1.23
N MET A 138 -3.77 -2.81 1.92
CA MET A 138 -3.32 -2.47 3.28
C MET A 138 -3.71 -3.56 4.28
N VAL A 139 -4.96 -4.05 4.17
CA VAL A 139 -5.46 -5.13 5.03
C VAL A 139 -4.63 -6.40 4.85
N GLY A 140 -4.28 -6.77 3.61
CA GLY A 140 -3.41 -7.92 3.33
C GLY A 140 -1.99 -7.78 3.86
N VAL A 141 -1.41 -6.57 3.83
CA VAL A 141 -0.08 -6.28 4.41
C VAL A 141 -0.11 -6.33 5.95
N VAL A 142 -1.16 -5.80 6.58
CA VAL A 142 -1.36 -5.88 8.04
C VAL A 142 -1.56 -7.34 8.49
N LEU A 143 -2.36 -8.12 7.75
CA LEU A 143 -2.49 -9.57 7.98
C LEU A 143 -1.16 -10.30 7.79
N ALA A 144 -0.32 -9.90 6.84
CA ALA A 144 1.02 -10.47 6.67
C ALA A 144 1.89 -10.22 7.92
N ARG A 145 1.84 -9.01 8.50
CA ARG A 145 2.56 -8.65 9.73
C ARG A 145 2.09 -9.48 10.93
N ILE A 146 0.78 -9.65 11.11
CA ILE A 146 0.17 -10.43 12.22
C ILE A 146 0.53 -11.92 12.12
N LEU A 147 0.58 -12.47 10.91
CA LEU A 147 0.83 -13.90 10.67
C LEU A 147 2.34 -14.25 10.51
N ALA A 148 3.22 -13.25 10.45
CA ALA A 148 4.65 -13.42 10.16
C ALA A 148 5.37 -14.35 11.17
N SER A 149 5.15 -14.17 12.47
CA SER A 149 5.76 -15.02 13.52
C SER A 149 5.10 -16.39 13.68
N VAL A 150 3.89 -16.58 13.13
CA VAL A 150 3.13 -17.83 13.17
C VAL A 150 3.63 -18.81 12.10
N ASN A 151 3.93 -18.32 10.89
CA ASN A 151 4.36 -19.14 9.75
C ASN A 151 5.59 -20.04 10.05
N PRO A 152 6.64 -19.60 10.79
CA PRO A 152 7.72 -20.48 11.25
C PRO A 152 7.29 -21.63 12.16
N GLN A 153 6.22 -21.46 12.95
CA GLN A 153 5.71 -22.44 13.92
C GLN A 153 4.82 -23.52 13.28
N LEU A 154 4.51 -23.41 11.98
CA LEU A 154 3.74 -24.42 11.27
C LEU A 154 4.50 -25.74 11.14
N PRO A 155 3.80 -26.89 11.11
CA PRO A 155 4.38 -28.15 10.62
C PRO A 155 5.02 -27.98 9.23
N GLU A 156 6.10 -28.70 8.95
CA GLU A 156 6.86 -28.57 7.71
C GLU A 156 5.97 -28.76 6.46
N GLU A 157 5.11 -29.77 6.47
CA GLU A 157 4.11 -30.08 5.43
C GLU A 157 3.20 -28.89 5.10
N ALA A 158 2.75 -28.13 6.11
CA ALA A 158 1.92 -26.95 5.93
C ALA A 158 2.73 -25.72 5.49
N ARG A 159 4.02 -25.67 5.85
CA ARG A 159 4.95 -24.56 5.55
C ARG A 159 5.51 -24.62 4.12
N VAL A 160 5.61 -25.81 3.51
CA VAL A 160 6.09 -26.00 2.12
C VAL A 160 5.00 -25.81 1.05
N VAL A 161 3.74 -25.63 1.43
CA VAL A 161 2.64 -25.41 0.47
C VAL A 161 2.86 -24.10 -0.28
N ARG A 162 3.04 -24.16 -1.60
CA ARG A 162 3.26 -22.95 -2.41
C ARG A 162 2.06 -21.99 -2.34
N PRO A 163 2.28 -20.68 -2.05
CA PRO A 163 1.23 -19.67 -2.14
C PRO A 163 0.69 -19.59 -3.56
N GLN A 164 -0.64 -19.43 -3.69
CA GLN A 164 -1.34 -19.36 -4.97
C GLN A 164 -2.47 -18.33 -4.87
N GLU A 165 -2.55 -17.42 -5.84
CA GLU A 165 -3.66 -16.49 -5.97
C GLU A 165 -4.95 -17.21 -6.38
N LEU A 166 -6.08 -16.72 -5.91
CA LEU A 166 -7.41 -17.20 -6.24
C LEU A 166 -8.10 -16.26 -7.26
N PRO A 167 -9.04 -16.76 -8.09
CA PRO A 167 -9.82 -15.91 -8.99
C PRO A 167 -10.61 -14.85 -8.23
N VAL A 168 -10.71 -13.62 -8.74
CA VAL A 168 -11.49 -12.54 -8.07
C VAL A 168 -12.95 -12.47 -8.58
N ASP A 169 -13.40 -13.50 -9.30
CA ASP A 169 -14.75 -13.58 -9.90
C ASP A 169 -15.78 -14.17 -8.92
N VAL A 170 -16.67 -13.29 -8.43
CA VAL A 170 -17.77 -13.61 -7.50
C VAL A 170 -18.65 -14.78 -7.97
N VAL A 171 -18.83 -14.96 -9.28
CA VAL A 171 -19.74 -15.97 -9.85
C VAL A 171 -19.26 -17.40 -9.59
N GLN A 172 -17.96 -17.58 -9.34
CA GLN A 172 -17.35 -18.88 -9.04
C GLN A 172 -17.60 -19.28 -7.58
N TYR A 173 -17.43 -18.33 -6.65
CA TYR A 173 -17.69 -18.52 -5.21
C TYR A 173 -19.16 -18.77 -4.90
N ALA A 174 -20.07 -18.02 -5.53
CA ALA A 174 -21.51 -18.06 -5.25
C ALA A 174 -22.19 -19.42 -5.56
N ARG A 175 -21.47 -20.39 -6.11
CA ARG A 175 -21.93 -21.74 -6.43
C ARG A 175 -21.42 -22.81 -5.46
N ILE A 176 -20.51 -22.47 -4.55
CA ILE A 176 -19.81 -23.41 -3.68
C ILE A 176 -20.29 -23.19 -2.24
N ASP A 177 -21.09 -24.12 -1.71
CA ASP A 177 -21.38 -24.14 -0.27
C ASP A 177 -20.15 -24.65 0.51
N PRO A 178 -19.64 -23.88 1.51
CA PRO A 178 -18.47 -24.28 2.27
C PRO A 178 -18.62 -25.64 2.97
N ARG A 179 -19.78 -25.95 3.57
CA ARG A 179 -19.97 -27.20 4.33
C ARG A 179 -20.04 -28.43 3.41
N SER A 180 -20.62 -28.28 2.23
CA SER A 180 -20.65 -29.29 1.15
C SER A 180 -19.29 -29.45 0.45
N ALA A 181 -18.45 -28.43 0.44
CA ALA A 181 -17.07 -28.54 -0.03
C ALA A 181 -16.14 -29.15 1.03
N PHE A 182 -16.35 -28.85 2.32
CA PHE A 182 -15.59 -29.41 3.45
C PHE A 182 -15.61 -30.94 3.52
N THR A 183 -16.73 -31.58 3.17
CA THR A 183 -16.83 -33.05 3.12
C THR A 183 -16.22 -33.69 1.87
N ARG A 184 -15.74 -32.89 0.91
CA ARG A 184 -15.18 -33.36 -0.38
C ARG A 184 -13.68 -33.14 -0.54
N TYR A 185 -13.05 -32.32 0.31
CA TYR A 185 -11.62 -31.99 0.22
C TYR A 185 -10.95 -31.98 1.59
N GLU A 186 -9.75 -32.55 1.67
CA GLU A 186 -8.86 -32.50 2.84
C GLU A 186 -8.53 -31.05 3.24
N GLN A 187 -8.52 -30.78 4.55
CA GLN A 187 -8.40 -29.43 5.12
C GLN A 187 -7.14 -29.26 5.98
N ASP A 188 -6.16 -30.16 5.85
CA ASP A 188 -5.04 -30.26 6.80
C ASP A 188 -4.20 -28.99 6.88
N GLN A 189 -4.04 -28.23 5.79
CA GLN A 189 -3.40 -26.91 5.82
C GLN A 189 -4.18 -25.91 6.69
N ALA A 190 -5.52 -25.87 6.56
CA ALA A 190 -6.38 -24.99 7.36
C ALA A 190 -6.40 -25.40 8.84
N VAL A 191 -6.52 -26.71 9.11
CA VAL A 191 -6.47 -27.28 10.47
C VAL A 191 -5.10 -27.06 11.10
N ALA A 192 -3.99 -27.18 10.36
CA ALA A 192 -2.65 -26.92 10.85
C ALA A 192 -2.45 -25.44 11.21
N TRP A 193 -2.84 -24.51 10.33
CA TRP A 193 -2.75 -23.07 10.63
C TRP A 193 -3.59 -22.68 11.85
N ILE A 194 -4.85 -23.10 11.94
CA ILE A 194 -5.71 -22.81 13.09
C ILE A 194 -5.13 -23.44 14.37
N ARG A 195 -4.62 -24.68 14.30
CA ARG A 195 -3.97 -25.34 15.45
C ARG A 195 -2.72 -24.61 15.91
N THR A 196 -1.84 -24.20 14.99
CA THR A 196 -0.64 -23.42 15.32
C THR A 196 -1.01 -22.05 15.90
N MET A 197 -2.01 -21.35 15.34
CA MET A 197 -2.55 -20.10 15.90
C MET A 197 -3.02 -20.29 17.35
N CYS A 198 -3.86 -21.28 17.62
CA CYS A 198 -4.39 -21.55 18.96
C CYS A 198 -3.33 -22.04 19.96
N THR A 199 -2.36 -22.84 19.51
CA THR A 199 -1.24 -23.34 20.35
C THR A 199 -0.26 -22.23 20.70
N HIS A 200 0.05 -21.34 19.76
CA HIS A 200 0.98 -20.23 19.94
C HIS A 200 0.25 -18.88 20.10
N ARG A 201 -0.94 -18.87 20.73
CA ARG A 201 -1.91 -17.75 20.68
C ARG A 201 -1.38 -16.37 21.04
N LEU A 202 -0.35 -16.30 21.89
CA LEU A 202 0.29 -15.03 22.25
C LEU A 202 1.02 -14.37 21.07
N LEU A 203 1.47 -15.13 20.06
CA LEU A 203 2.13 -14.58 18.87
C LEU A 203 1.20 -13.64 18.07
N PRO A 204 0.07 -14.07 17.49
CA PRO A 204 -0.79 -13.17 16.71
C PRO A 204 -1.36 -12.02 17.56
N ILE A 205 -1.56 -12.20 18.87
CA ILE A 205 -1.98 -11.13 19.78
C ILE A 205 -0.87 -10.08 19.93
N LEU A 206 0.36 -10.48 20.27
CA LEU A 206 1.50 -9.56 20.40
C LEU A 206 1.83 -8.85 19.09
N GLU A 207 1.67 -9.52 17.95
CA GLU A 207 1.88 -8.91 16.63
C GLU A 207 0.76 -7.95 16.23
N THR A 208 -0.45 -8.11 16.80
CA THR A 208 -1.57 -7.18 16.63
C THR A 208 -1.39 -5.94 17.50
N GLU A 209 -0.97 -6.11 18.75
CA GLU A 209 -0.71 -5.01 19.71
C GLU A 209 0.56 -4.20 19.39
N GLN A 210 1.50 -4.74 18.61
CA GLN A 210 2.69 -4.02 18.11
C GLN A 210 2.43 -3.10 16.91
N ILE A 211 1.22 -3.12 16.33
CA ILE A 211 0.92 -2.36 15.11
C ILE A 211 0.38 -0.99 15.50
N ASP A 212 1.19 0.04 15.27
CA ASP A 212 0.78 1.43 15.50
C ASP A 212 -0.44 1.80 14.65
N VAL A 213 -1.47 2.21 15.37
CA VAL A 213 -2.80 2.57 14.90
C VAL A 213 -2.79 3.92 14.17
N ASP A 214 -1.89 4.85 14.52
CA ASP A 214 -1.82 6.18 13.90
C ASP A 214 -0.89 6.25 12.67
N ALA A 215 0.22 5.49 12.62
CA ALA A 215 0.94 5.21 11.37
C ALA A 215 0.02 4.58 10.31
N LEU A 216 -0.82 3.59 10.68
CA LEU A 216 -1.78 3.01 9.73
C LEU A 216 -2.79 4.03 9.21
N ARG A 217 -3.30 4.95 10.05
CA ARG A 217 -4.16 6.05 9.62
C ARG A 217 -3.45 6.95 8.61
N LEU A 218 -2.20 7.32 8.86
CA LEU A 218 -1.40 8.13 7.94
C LEU A 218 -1.15 7.43 6.60
N LEU A 219 -0.83 6.13 6.60
CA LEU A 219 -0.72 5.32 5.39
C LEU A 219 -2.05 5.22 4.63
N GLY A 220 -3.19 5.22 5.35
CA GLY A 220 -4.52 5.39 4.75
C GLY A 220 -4.77 6.77 4.15
N LEU A 221 -4.20 7.83 4.74
CA LEU A 221 -4.27 9.22 4.25
C LEU A 221 -3.34 9.50 3.06
N PHE A 222 -2.34 8.65 2.80
CA PHE A 222 -1.62 8.55 1.52
C PHE A 222 -2.49 7.83 0.47
N ARG A 223 -3.66 8.42 0.17
CA ARG A 223 -4.61 7.98 -0.84
C ARG A 223 -3.95 8.00 -2.22
N ALA A 224 -3.37 6.86 -2.63
CA ALA A 224 -2.87 6.65 -3.99
C ALA A 224 -4.00 6.93 -5.00
N GLY A 225 -3.90 8.06 -5.71
CA GLY A 225 -5.01 8.67 -6.41
C GLY A 225 -4.63 9.08 -7.82
N ALA A 226 -5.26 8.43 -8.80
CA ALA A 226 -5.55 8.84 -10.18
C ALA A 226 -4.44 9.37 -11.11
N SER A 227 -3.25 9.75 -10.63
CA SER A 227 -2.33 10.65 -11.34
C SER A 227 -0.90 10.11 -11.42
N GLY A 228 -0.72 8.99 -12.13
CA GLY A 228 0.54 8.60 -12.80
C GLY A 228 1.76 8.21 -11.97
N VAL A 229 1.93 8.72 -10.75
CA VAL A 229 3.03 8.32 -9.85
C VAL A 229 2.71 6.93 -9.30
N GLY A 230 3.66 6.00 -9.42
CA GLY A 230 3.48 4.61 -9.04
C GLY A 230 2.94 4.45 -7.62
N GLY A 231 1.93 3.59 -7.46
CA GLY A 231 1.43 3.25 -6.13
C GLY A 231 2.52 2.62 -5.29
N VAL A 232 2.54 2.93 -3.98
CA VAL A 232 3.50 2.36 -3.03
C VAL A 232 3.47 0.84 -3.13
N ASP A 233 4.64 0.22 -3.31
CA ASP A 233 4.75 -1.23 -3.48
C ASP A 233 4.23 -1.96 -2.22
N LEU A 234 3.69 -3.17 -2.41
CA LEU A 234 3.33 -4.06 -1.31
C LEU A 234 4.56 -4.36 -0.43
N ALA A 235 5.74 -4.47 -1.03
CA ALA A 235 7.00 -4.63 -0.32
C ALA A 235 7.35 -3.37 0.52
N ASP A 236 7.23 -2.17 -0.05
CA ASP A 236 7.47 -0.91 0.69
C ASP A 236 6.49 -0.75 1.86
N LEU A 237 5.19 -0.99 1.65
CA LEU A 237 4.18 -0.97 2.71
C LEU A 237 4.47 -1.99 3.82
N TYR A 238 4.94 -3.19 3.46
CA TYR A 238 5.27 -4.24 4.42
C TYR A 238 6.55 -3.90 5.22
N ASN A 239 7.59 -3.39 4.56
CA ASN A 239 8.81 -2.91 5.21
C ASN A 239 8.54 -1.75 6.18
N VAL A 240 7.61 -0.85 5.82
CA VAL A 240 7.10 0.24 6.67
C VAL A 240 6.43 -0.30 7.93
N ILE A 241 5.51 -1.26 7.80
CA ILE A 241 4.77 -1.86 8.92
C ILE A 241 5.64 -2.82 9.78
N LEU A 242 6.76 -3.29 9.26
CA LEU A 242 7.75 -4.09 10.00
C LEU A 242 8.70 -3.27 10.88
N SER A 243 8.77 -1.94 10.73
CA SER A 243 9.74 -1.10 11.45
C SER A 243 9.05 -0.34 12.61
N PRO A 244 9.14 -0.80 13.87
CA PRO A 244 8.53 -0.10 15.00
C PRO A 244 9.16 1.28 15.24
N GLN A 245 10.44 1.48 14.89
CA GLN A 245 11.08 2.81 14.96
C GLN A 245 10.46 3.82 13.98
N LEU A 246 9.66 3.37 13.00
CA LEU A 246 9.00 4.28 12.07
C LEU A 246 7.77 4.95 12.70
N ALA A 247 7.15 4.36 13.72
CA ALA A 247 6.08 4.99 14.50
C ALA A 247 6.61 6.21 15.27
N ASP A 248 7.67 6.03 16.08
CA ASP A 248 8.37 7.13 16.79
C ASP A 248 8.71 8.30 15.85
N VAL A 249 9.17 7.98 14.64
CA VAL A 249 9.60 8.92 13.59
C VAL A 249 8.40 9.59 12.89
N ILE A 250 7.28 8.89 12.78
CA ILE A 250 6.00 9.42 12.27
C ILE A 250 5.38 10.39 13.29
N ASP A 251 5.32 10.02 14.56
CA ASP A 251 4.76 10.87 15.62
C ASP A 251 5.64 12.11 15.82
N PHE A 252 6.96 11.96 15.86
CA PHE A 252 7.89 13.10 15.86
C PHE A 252 7.72 14.00 14.63
N SER A 253 7.34 13.45 13.47
CA SER A 253 6.96 14.27 12.29
C SER A 253 5.65 15.03 12.50
N LEU A 254 4.66 14.42 13.16
CA LEU A 254 3.40 15.07 13.52
C LEU A 254 3.59 16.18 14.57
N GLU A 255 4.48 15.98 15.55
CA GLU A 255 4.85 16.99 16.55
C GLU A 255 5.65 18.16 15.96
N LEU A 256 6.54 17.89 15.00
CA LEU A 256 7.30 18.94 14.31
C LEU A 256 6.50 19.72 13.27
N LEU A 257 5.44 19.15 12.69
CA LEU A 257 4.62 19.86 11.69
C LEU A 257 4.05 21.19 12.23
N PRO A 258 3.41 21.28 13.41
CA PRO A 258 2.98 22.55 14.01
C PRO A 258 4.08 23.60 14.15
N SER A 259 5.29 23.23 14.59
CA SER A 259 6.37 24.19 14.82
C SER A 259 7.05 24.67 13.53
N LEU A 260 7.07 23.83 12.49
CA LEU A 260 7.47 24.22 11.13
C LEU A 260 6.37 24.98 10.37
N LEU A 261 5.12 24.94 10.84
CA LEU A 261 3.97 25.61 10.24
C LEU A 261 3.56 26.90 10.95
N GLU A 262 4.28 27.35 11.99
CA GLU A 262 4.11 28.68 12.56
C GLU A 262 4.69 29.74 11.61
N VAL A 263 3.90 30.08 10.57
CA VAL A 263 4.17 31.23 9.73
C VAL A 263 4.10 32.47 10.61
N ARG A 264 5.27 33.00 11.00
CA ARG A 264 5.41 34.33 11.57
C ARG A 264 4.94 35.38 10.57
N ARG A 265 3.64 35.62 10.57
CA ARG A 265 3.03 36.77 9.93
C ARG A 265 3.44 38.01 10.72
N GLU A 266 4.52 38.65 10.29
CA GLU A 266 4.77 40.06 10.63
C GLU A 266 3.66 40.90 10.00
N MET A 267 2.52 40.98 10.70
CA MET A 267 1.40 41.81 10.30
C MET A 267 1.76 43.27 10.52
N GLY A 268 2.46 43.86 9.56
CA GLY A 268 2.51 45.30 9.34
C GLY A 268 1.12 45.81 8.94
N GLN A 269 0.18 45.81 9.89
CA GLN A 269 -1.24 46.14 9.67
C GLN A 269 -1.41 47.65 9.47
N GLN A 270 -1.06 48.13 8.29
CA GLN A 270 -1.37 49.49 7.84
C GLN A 270 -2.80 49.51 7.29
N THR A 271 -3.75 49.98 8.10
CA THR A 271 -5.12 50.27 7.65
C THR A 271 -5.14 51.55 6.82
N PHE A 272 -5.24 51.40 5.51
CA PHE A 272 -5.52 52.50 4.58
C PHE A 272 -7.02 52.80 4.53
N GLY A 273 -7.37 54.01 4.11
CA GLY A 273 -8.75 54.37 3.79
C GLY A 273 -9.20 53.72 2.47
N ILE A 274 -10.51 53.53 2.31
CA ILE A 274 -11.14 53.06 1.07
C ILE A 274 -10.73 53.99 -0.10
N ASP A 275 -10.45 53.41 -1.26
CA ASP A 275 -9.83 54.04 -2.45
C ASP A 275 -8.41 54.63 -2.26
N GLY A 276 -7.72 54.28 -1.16
CA GLY A 276 -6.33 54.66 -0.94
C GLY A 276 -5.35 54.12 -2.00
N ILE A 277 -4.32 54.90 -2.30
CA ILE A 277 -3.10 54.45 -2.98
C ILE A 277 -2.22 53.78 -1.92
N ALA A 278 -1.86 52.51 -2.13
CA ALA A 278 -1.10 51.69 -1.17
C ALA A 278 0.42 51.73 -1.42
N SER A 279 0.84 51.78 -2.69
CA SER A 279 2.27 51.87 -3.07
C SER A 279 2.48 52.65 -4.38
N ILE A 280 3.74 52.93 -4.69
CA ILE A 280 4.20 53.36 -6.02
C ILE A 280 5.14 52.27 -6.55
N GLU A 281 4.87 51.76 -7.74
CA GLU A 281 5.60 50.64 -8.35
C GLU A 281 6.05 50.95 -9.78
N ARG A 282 6.94 50.12 -10.34
CA ARG A 282 7.48 50.29 -11.72
C ARG A 282 6.66 49.57 -12.80
N VAL A 283 5.54 48.96 -12.42
CA VAL A 283 4.63 48.21 -13.31
C VAL A 283 3.20 48.54 -12.90
N GLY A 284 2.34 48.86 -13.87
CA GLY A 284 0.94 49.20 -13.65
C GLY A 284 0.20 49.43 -14.97
N HIS A 285 -1.10 49.72 -14.88
CA HIS A 285 -1.88 50.16 -16.04
C HIS A 285 -1.59 51.64 -16.34
N ILE A 286 -1.73 52.06 -17.60
CA ILE A 286 -1.40 53.44 -18.01
C ILE A 286 -2.28 54.49 -17.31
N ASP A 287 -3.52 54.14 -16.98
CA ASP A 287 -4.44 55.01 -16.22
C ASP A 287 -3.95 55.30 -14.79
N ASN A 288 -3.06 54.45 -14.26
CA ASN A 288 -2.46 54.58 -12.94
C ASN A 288 -1.08 55.27 -12.98
N LEU A 289 -0.60 55.70 -14.16
CA LEU A 289 0.71 56.34 -14.29
C LEU A 289 0.80 57.58 -13.37
N VAL A 290 1.89 57.71 -12.61
CA VAL A 290 2.10 58.88 -11.76
C VAL A 290 2.21 60.11 -12.65
N LEU A 291 1.35 61.12 -12.45
CA LEU A 291 1.17 62.23 -13.39
C LEU A 291 2.45 63.03 -13.68
N THR A 292 3.43 63.05 -12.77
CA THR A 292 4.74 63.69 -13.00
C THR A 292 5.60 62.99 -14.05
N GLN A 293 5.28 61.75 -14.42
CA GLN A 293 5.94 61.03 -15.51
C GLN A 293 5.56 61.60 -16.89
N LEU A 294 4.36 62.19 -17.02
CA LEU A 294 3.91 62.88 -18.25
C LEU A 294 4.52 64.29 -18.41
N ALA A 295 5.47 64.66 -17.55
CA ALA A 295 6.25 65.90 -17.64
C ALA A 295 7.70 65.66 -18.13
N TYR A 296 8.03 64.44 -18.57
CA TYR A 296 9.25 64.16 -19.32
C TYR A 296 9.09 64.57 -20.79
N ASP A 297 10.22 64.83 -21.45
CA ASP A 297 10.31 64.97 -22.91
C ASP A 297 9.98 63.64 -23.59
N ASP A 298 9.45 63.65 -24.82
CA ASP A 298 8.90 62.47 -25.49
C ASP A 298 9.96 61.36 -25.62
N GLU A 299 11.19 61.70 -26.04
CA GLU A 299 12.33 60.77 -26.14
C GLU A 299 12.69 60.13 -24.79
N VAL A 300 12.57 60.89 -23.70
CA VAL A 300 12.88 60.43 -22.33
C VAL A 300 11.74 59.57 -21.77
N PHE A 301 10.50 59.89 -22.12
CA PHE A 301 9.32 59.10 -21.76
C PHE A 301 9.32 57.74 -22.46
N GLU A 302 9.56 57.70 -23.78
CA GLU A 302 9.63 56.45 -24.55
C GLU A 302 10.73 55.52 -24.03
N GLN A 303 11.95 56.05 -23.82
CA GLN A 303 13.06 55.26 -23.26
C GLN A 303 12.70 54.68 -21.88
N LYS A 304 12.12 55.49 -20.99
CA LYS A 304 11.70 55.03 -19.65
C LYS A 304 10.52 54.05 -19.66
N PHE A 305 9.64 54.14 -20.66
CA PHE A 305 8.57 53.16 -20.87
C PHE A 305 9.15 51.80 -21.27
N VAL A 306 10.09 51.79 -22.23
CA VAL A 306 10.79 50.57 -22.68
C VAL A 306 11.61 49.93 -21.55
N ASP A 307 12.38 50.73 -20.81
CA ASP A 307 13.24 50.27 -19.71
C ASP A 307 12.48 49.91 -18.41
N ARG A 308 11.16 50.11 -18.37
CA ARG A 308 10.30 49.91 -17.19
C ARG A 308 10.75 50.73 -15.98
N GLU A 309 11.09 51.99 -16.25
CA GLU A 309 11.49 52.97 -15.24
C GLU A 309 10.35 53.91 -14.81
N LEU A 310 9.23 53.94 -15.54
CA LEU A 310 8.08 54.76 -15.18
C LEU A 310 7.41 54.29 -13.89
N PHE A 311 6.95 55.26 -13.10
CA PHE A 311 6.24 55.01 -11.84
C PHE A 311 4.72 55.01 -12.02
N TYR A 312 4.05 54.06 -11.39
CA TYR A 312 2.60 53.87 -11.37
C TYR A 312 2.09 53.85 -9.92
N TYR A 313 0.90 54.40 -9.70
CA TYR A 313 0.17 54.24 -8.44
C TYR A 313 -0.45 52.84 -8.36
N THR A 314 -0.29 52.21 -7.21
CA THR A 314 -0.84 50.90 -6.91
C THR A 314 -1.87 51.06 -5.80
N HIS A 315 -3.15 50.87 -6.13
CA HIS A 315 -4.23 50.76 -5.15
C HIS A 315 -4.10 49.48 -4.33
N GLU A 316 -4.89 49.33 -3.27
CA GLU A 316 -4.87 48.18 -2.37
C GLU A 316 -4.77 46.85 -3.14
N LYS A 317 -3.60 46.21 -3.06
CA LYS A 317 -3.38 44.89 -3.65
C LYS A 317 -4.25 43.89 -2.90
N GLN A 318 -5.36 43.51 -3.53
CA GLN A 318 -5.74 42.11 -3.50
C GLN A 318 -4.48 41.31 -3.82
N TYR A 319 -4.12 40.37 -2.95
CA TYR A 319 -2.98 39.51 -3.18
C TYR A 319 -3.27 38.67 -4.42
N GLU A 320 -2.80 39.12 -5.59
CA GLU A 320 -2.60 38.22 -6.71
C GLU A 320 -1.76 37.06 -6.18
N ASN A 321 -2.27 35.84 -6.33
CA ASN A 321 -1.51 34.65 -5.96
C ASN A 321 -0.35 34.51 -6.95
N GLU A 322 0.76 35.18 -6.65
CA GLU A 322 2.09 34.79 -7.11
C GLU A 322 2.15 33.27 -7.03
N ARG A 323 2.44 32.60 -8.15
CA ARG A 323 2.50 31.14 -8.19
C ARG A 323 3.70 30.68 -7.36
N ARG A 324 3.48 30.43 -6.07
CA ARG A 324 4.50 30.02 -5.10
C ARG A 324 5.07 28.67 -5.49
N VAL A 325 6.16 28.68 -6.27
CA VAL A 325 6.90 27.48 -6.65
C VAL A 325 7.70 27.04 -5.42
N HIS A 326 7.13 26.11 -4.66
CA HIS A 326 7.79 25.52 -3.51
C HIS A 326 8.72 24.39 -3.95
N TYR A 327 10.01 24.54 -3.66
CA TYR A 327 11.02 23.50 -3.87
C TYR A 327 11.24 22.72 -2.58
N VAL A 328 11.03 21.41 -2.62
CA VAL A 328 11.35 20.48 -1.51
C VAL A 328 12.53 19.62 -1.96
N LEU A 329 13.66 19.76 -1.28
CA LEU A 329 14.89 19.00 -1.53
C LEU A 329 15.00 17.86 -0.53
N VAL A 330 15.31 16.67 -1.03
CA VAL A 330 15.41 15.42 -0.25
C VAL A 330 16.74 14.77 -0.57
N ASP A 331 17.53 14.40 0.44
CA ASP A 331 18.73 13.61 0.18
C ASP A 331 18.36 12.17 -0.17
N GLY A 332 18.86 11.70 -1.32
CA GLY A 332 18.76 10.32 -1.79
C GLY A 332 20.10 9.58 -1.76
N SER A 333 21.11 10.11 -1.06
CA SER A 333 22.44 9.51 -0.95
C SER A 333 22.39 8.12 -0.29
N ALA A 334 23.44 7.32 -0.52
CA ALA A 334 23.58 6.00 0.10
C ALA A 334 23.60 6.06 1.65
N SER A 335 23.83 7.24 2.26
CA SER A 335 23.79 7.44 3.72
C SER A 335 22.37 7.48 4.32
N MET A 336 21.36 7.64 3.46
CA MET A 336 19.94 7.71 3.81
C MET A 336 19.24 6.34 3.77
N ARG A 337 19.84 5.31 3.16
CA ARG A 337 19.18 4.01 2.91
C ARG A 337 18.48 3.43 4.13
N GLY A 338 17.29 2.86 3.92
CA GLY A 338 16.45 2.29 4.97
C GLY A 338 15.57 3.35 5.64
N VAL A 339 15.47 3.32 6.98
CA VAL A 339 14.51 4.14 7.75
C VAL A 339 14.63 5.64 7.45
N ARG A 340 15.84 6.18 7.24
CA ARG A 340 16.04 7.62 6.98
C ARG A 340 15.51 8.06 5.62
N GLU A 341 15.59 7.21 4.60
CA GLU A 341 15.09 7.44 3.25
C GLU A 341 13.56 7.36 3.23
N VAL A 342 12.97 6.39 3.94
CA VAL A 342 11.52 6.30 4.13
C VAL A 342 10.99 7.55 4.87
N PHE A 343 11.65 7.94 5.96
CA PHE A 343 11.35 9.16 6.71
C PHE A 343 11.43 10.43 5.85
N ALA A 344 12.55 10.65 5.16
CA ALA A 344 12.75 11.87 4.38
C ALA A 344 11.76 11.97 3.20
N ARG A 345 11.42 10.84 2.57
CA ARG A 345 10.33 10.77 1.56
C ARG A 345 8.97 11.09 2.20
N GLY A 346 8.64 10.51 3.36
CA GLY A 346 7.39 10.75 4.08
C GLY A 346 7.19 12.20 4.51
N LEU A 347 8.21 12.80 5.14
CA LEU A 347 8.23 14.20 5.55
C LEU A 347 8.12 15.15 4.34
N ALA A 348 8.84 14.87 3.25
CA ALA A 348 8.75 15.65 2.02
C ALA A 348 7.34 15.60 1.40
N LEU A 349 6.68 14.44 1.37
CA LEU A 349 5.31 14.31 0.90
C LEU A 349 4.31 15.06 1.79
N ALA A 350 4.50 15.04 3.12
CA ALA A 350 3.68 15.81 4.06
C ALA A 350 3.83 17.33 3.84
N LEU A 351 5.07 17.82 3.67
CA LEU A 351 5.37 19.21 3.33
C LEU A 351 4.75 19.61 1.98
N CYS A 352 4.99 18.86 0.90
CA CYS A 352 4.40 19.12 -0.41
C CYS A 352 2.86 19.17 -0.36
N LYS A 353 2.22 18.25 0.37
CA LYS A 353 0.76 18.23 0.54
C LYS A 353 0.22 19.44 1.29
N ARG A 354 0.95 19.98 2.26
CA ARG A 354 0.56 21.19 3.00
C ARG A 354 0.84 22.48 2.23
N LEU A 355 1.94 22.52 1.47
CA LEU A 355 2.30 23.64 0.59
C LEU A 355 1.36 23.74 -0.63
N ALA A 356 0.71 22.64 -1.03
CA ALA A 356 -0.40 22.64 -2.00
C ALA A 356 -1.79 22.97 -1.40
N LEU A 357 -1.84 23.35 -0.12
CA LEU A 357 -3.05 23.78 0.62
C LEU A 357 -2.88 25.20 1.23
N LEU A 358 -1.88 25.96 0.76
CA LEU A 358 -1.52 27.32 1.16
C LEU A 358 -1.53 28.28 -0.04
#